data_AF-A0A368F6I4-F1
#
_entry.id   AF-A0A368F6I4-F1
#
_cell.length_a   1.000
_cell.length_b   1.000
_cell.length_c   1.000
_cell.angle_alpha   90.00
_cell.angle_beta   90.00
_cell.angle_gamma   90.00
#
_symmetry.space_group_name_H-M   'P 1'
#
loop_
_entity.id
_entity.type
_entity.pdbx_description
1 polymer ?
#
loop_
_entity_poly.entity_id
_entity_poly.type
_entity_poly.pdbx_seq_one_letter_code
_entity_poly.pdbx_strand_id
1 'polypeptide(L)' 'MRIAAELDDRTLLARCHLYIALSAAQQADFASARRIVRIIYLWSRHTKNEFVQACCRGVRSKIKSIELFGTHALRSDVVT' A
#
# COMPACT_ATOMS: atom_id res chain seq x y z
N MET A 1 5.40 -10.51 8.00
CA MET A 1 4.51 -9.90 9.02
C MET A 1 4.78 -10.39 10.45
N ARG A 2 5.38 -11.58 10.66
CA ARG A 2 5.54 -12.20 11.98
C ARG A 2 6.20 -11.29 13.03
N ILE A 3 7.33 -10.67 12.66
CA ILE A 3 8.11 -9.80 13.56
C ILE A 3 7.30 -8.58 14.05
N ALA A 4 6.56 -7.90 13.16
CA ALA A 4 5.77 -6.73 13.55
C ALA A 4 4.58 -7.10 14.47
N ALA A 5 4.00 -8.29 14.28
CA ALA A 5 2.95 -8.81 15.17
C ALA A 5 3.52 -9.24 16.53
N GLU A 6 4.70 -9.84 16.56
CA GLU A 6 5.43 -10.22 17.77
C GLU A 6 5.83 -9.00 18.63
N LEU A 7 6.01 -7.83 18.01
CA LEU A 7 6.31 -6.56 18.69
C LEU A 7 5.07 -5.77 19.18
N ASP A 8 3.86 -6.27 18.90
CA ASP A 8 2.55 -5.59 19.09
C ASP A 8 2.48 -4.14 18.55
N ASP A 9 3.37 -3.78 17.63
CA ASP A 9 3.34 -2.47 16.98
C ASP A 9 2.34 -2.48 15.81
N ARG A 10 1.09 -2.14 16.13
CA ARG A 10 0.00 -2.03 15.16
C ARG A 10 0.25 -0.96 14.10
N THR A 11 1.02 0.08 14.40
CA THR A 11 1.40 1.12 13.44
C THR A 11 2.38 0.57 12.41
N LEU A 12 3.38 -0.20 12.86
CA LEU A 12 4.31 -0.89 11.98
C LEU A 12 3.59 -1.91 11.09
N LEU A 13 2.69 -2.71 11.66
CA LEU A 13 1.92 -3.70 10.90
C LEU A 13 1.07 -3.04 9.80
N ALA A 14 0.42 -1.91 10.12
CA ALA A 14 -0.33 -1.13 9.14
C ALA A 14 0.55 -0.65 7.97
N ARG A 15 1.76 -0.16 8.27
CA ARG A 15 2.73 0.22 7.25
C ARG A 15 3.19 -0.96 6.38
N CYS A 16 3.40 -2.13 6.97
CA CYS A 16 3.74 -3.32 6.20
C CYS A 16 2.63 -3.69 5.19
N HIS A 17 1.36 -3.60 5.59
CA HIS A 17 0.25 -3.78 4.65
C HIS A 17 0.26 -2.73 3.54
N LEU A 18 0.61 -1.47 3.83
CA LEU A 18 0.74 -0.44 2.82
C LEU A 18 1.89 -0.70 1.83
N TYR A 19 2.99 -1.32 2.26
CA TYR A 19 4.05 -1.77 1.34
C TYR A 19 3.57 -2.93 0.45
N ILE A 20 2.78 -3.87 0.99
CA ILE A 20 2.15 -4.92 0.18
C ILE A 20 1.22 -4.30 -0.88
N ALA A 21 0.44 -3.27 -0.52
CA ALA A 21 -0.41 -2.58 -1.49
C ALA A 21 0.39 -1.94 -2.64
N LEU A 22 1.56 -1.35 -2.34
CA LEU A 22 2.45 -0.83 -3.39
C LEU A 22 2.99 -1.95 -4.28
N SER A 23 3.40 -3.07 -3.71
CA SER A 23 3.88 -4.23 -4.47
C SER A 23 2.80 -4.79 -5.40
N ALA A 24 1.56 -4.92 -4.92
CA ALA A 24 0.43 -5.34 -5.74
C ALA A 24 0.19 -4.36 -6.92
N ALA A 25 0.22 -3.05 -6.66
CA ALA A 25 0.06 -2.06 -7.73
C ALA A 25 1.21 -2.10 -8.76
N GLN A 26 2.44 -2.38 -8.33
CA GLN A 26 3.58 -2.57 -9.24
C GLN A 26 3.41 -3.80 -10.15
N GLN A 27 2.65 -4.80 -9.74
CA GLN A 27 2.27 -5.98 -10.53
C GLN A 27 0.94 -5.78 -11.29
N ALA A 28 0.47 -4.52 -11.39
CA ALA A 28 -0.82 -4.14 -11.97
C ALA A 28 -2.08 -4.72 -11.27
N ASP A 29 -1.95 -5.32 -10.08
CA ASP A 29 -3.10 -5.68 -9.24
C ASP A 29 -3.59 -4.47 -8.43
N PHE A 30 -4.23 -3.55 -9.15
CA PHE A 30 -4.78 -2.33 -8.56
C PHE A 30 -6.00 -2.58 -7.67
N ALA A 31 -6.74 -3.67 -7.91
CA ALA A 31 -7.92 -4.00 -7.13
C ALA A 31 -7.53 -4.37 -5.68
N SER A 32 -6.57 -5.28 -5.52
CA SER A 32 -6.04 -5.66 -4.21
C SER A 32 -5.35 -4.49 -3.54
N ALA A 33 -4.53 -3.73 -4.27
CA ALA A 33 -3.84 -2.56 -3.75
C ALA A 33 -4.82 -1.54 -3.12
N ARG A 34 -5.88 -1.18 -3.86
CA ARG A 34 -6.92 -0.25 -3.37
C ARG A 34 -7.70 -0.81 -2.18
N ARG A 35 -8.00 -2.11 -2.18
CA ARG A 35 -8.68 -2.78 -1.06
C ARG A 35 -7.86 -2.71 0.22
N ILE A 36 -6.56 -3.03 0.14
CA ILE A 36 -5.65 -2.98 1.30
C ILE A 36 -5.57 -1.56 1.86
N VAL A 37 -5.32 -0.55 1.01
CA VAL A 37 -5.26 0.85 1.45
C VAL A 37 -6.55 1.30 2.12
N ARG A 38 -7.72 0.89 1.59
CA ARG A 38 -9.02 1.22 2.19
C ARG A 38 -9.17 0.63 3.59
N ILE A 39 -8.82 -0.64 3.79
CA ILE A 39 -8.91 -1.31 5.09
C ILE A 39 -8.01 -0.60 6.12
N ILE A 40 -6.75 -0.32 5.76
CA ILE A 40 -5.81 0.35 6.66
C ILE A 40 -6.24 1.80 6.94
N TYR A 41 -6.80 2.50 5.95
CA TYR A 41 -7.32 3.85 6.15
C TYR A 41 -8.49 3.86 7.15
N LEU A 42 -9.46 2.93 7.02
CA LEU A 42 -10.58 2.81 7.95
C LEU A 42 -10.10 2.47 9.37
N TRP A 43 -9.15 1.53 9.49
CA TRP A 43 -8.52 1.22 10.78
C TRP A 43 -7.84 2.45 11.40
N SER A 44 -7.03 3.18 10.64
CA SER A 44 -6.32 4.37 11.13
C SER A 44 -7.25 5.54 11.47
N ARG A 45 -8.44 5.60 10.86
CA ARG A 45 -9.51 6.53 11.27
C ARG A 45 -10.12 6.12 12.60
N HIS A 46 -10.39 4.83 12.80
CA HIS A 46 -10.93 4.31 14.05
C HIS A 46 -9.96 4.48 15.23
N THR A 47 -8.66 4.22 15.00
CA THR A 47 -7.61 4.38 16.04
C THR A 47 -7.07 5.81 16.15
N LYS A 48 -7.60 6.76 15.37
CA LYS A 48 -7.13 8.17 15.31
C LYS A 48 -5.62 8.30 15.00
N ASN A 49 -5.06 7.34 14.27
CA ASN A 49 -3.65 7.32 13.90
C ASN A 49 -3.40 8.18 12.64
N GLU A 50 -3.14 9.47 12.83
CA GLU A 50 -2.96 10.44 11.74
C GLU A 50 -1.75 10.14 10.85
N PHE A 51 -0.69 9.57 11.43
CA PHE A 51 0.51 9.18 10.69
C PHE A 51 0.18 8.11 9.64
N VAL A 52 -0.54 7.05 10.03
CA VAL A 52 -0.96 6.00 9.09
C VAL A 52 -1.96 6.54 8.07
N GLN A 53 -2.84 7.47 8.44
CA GLN A 53 -3.72 8.14 7.48
C GLN A 53 -2.93 8.91 6.41
N ALA A 54 -1.85 9.59 6.80
CA ALA A 54 -0.94 10.25 5.86
C ALA A 54 -0.24 9.24 4.93
N CYS A 55 0.24 8.12 5.47
CA CYS A 55 0.81 7.04 4.68
C CYS A 55 -0.20 6.48 3.66
N CYS A 56 -1.47 6.26 4.06
CA CYS A 56 -2.52 5.79 3.16
C CYS A 56 -2.75 6.76 1.99
N ARG A 57 -2.76 8.08 2.25
CA ARG A 57 -2.89 9.10 1.20
C ARG A 57 -1.72 9.05 0.22
N GLY A 58 -0.49 8.99 0.73
CA GLY A 58 0.71 8.89 -0.11
C GLY A 58 0.72 7.63 -0.98
N VAL A 59 0.35 6.48 -0.41
CA VAL A 59 0.26 5.21 -1.15
C VAL A 59 -0.82 5.27 -2.20
N ARG A 60 -1.99 5.84 -1.91
CA ARG A 60 -3.07 6.02 -2.90
C ARG A 60 -2.61 6.89 -4.08
N SER A 61 -1.91 7.98 -3.83
CA SER A 61 -1.33 8.81 -4.89
C SER A 61 -0.31 8.05 -5.73
N LYS A 62 0.53 7.22 -5.10
CA LYS A 62 1.48 6.34 -5.82
C LYS A 62 0.77 5.31 -6.68
N ILE A 63 -0.25 4.62 -6.16
CA ILE A 63 -1.06 3.66 -6.93
C ILE A 63 -1.63 4.34 -8.19
N LYS A 64 -2.22 5.54 -8.03
CA LYS A 64 -2.76 6.31 -9.17
C LYS A 64 -1.66 6.67 -10.18
N SER A 65 -0.47 7.05 -9.71
CA SER A 65 0.68 7.33 -10.58
C SER A 65 1.10 6.08 -11.39
N ILE A 66 1.17 4.92 -10.74
CA ILE A 66 1.50 3.64 -11.39
C ILE A 66 0.43 3.27 -12.43
N GLU A 67 -0.85 3.46 -12.11
CA GLU A 67 -1.95 3.18 -13.04
C GLU A 67 -1.91 4.10 -14.29
N LEU A 68 -1.49 5.35 -14.13
CA LEU A 68 -1.42 6.33 -15.22
C LEU A 68 -0.14 6.22 -16.07
N PHE A 69 1.01 5.97 -15.43
CA PHE A 69 2.31 6.08 -16.08
C PHE A 69 3.06 4.74 -16.18
N GLY A 70 2.54 3.70 -15.54
CA GLY A 70 3.25 2.44 -15.32
C GLY A 70 4.41 2.58 -14.33
N THR A 71 5.21 1.53 -14.25
CA THR A 71 6.53 1.55 -13.59
C THR A 71 7.56 0.97 -14.54
N HIS A 72 8.86 1.18 -14.28
CA HIS A 72 9.89 0.48 -15.03
C HIS A 72 9.70 -1.04 -15.03
N ALA A 73 9.30 -1.62 -13.89
CA ALA A 73 8.99 -3.06 -13.79
C ALA A 73 7.89 -3.50 -14.76
N LEU A 74 6.83 -2.69 -14.94
CA LEU A 74 5.76 -2.97 -15.91
C LEU A 74 6.16 -2.73 -17.38
N ARG A 75 7.21 -1.94 -17.64
CA ARG A 75 7.67 -1.61 -19.00
C ARG A 75 8.65 -2.64 -19.56
N SER A 76 9.34 -3.39 -18.70
CA SER A 76 10.29 -4.44 -19.08
C SER A 76 9.62 -5.58 -19.86
N ASP A 77 8.33 -5.85 -19.59
CA ASP A 77 7.58 -6.95 -20.20
C ASP A 77 7.13 -6.66 -21.65
N VAL A 78 7.44 -5.49 -22.19
CA VAL A 78 7.06 -5.06 -23.56
C VAL A 78 8.21 -5.20 -24.56
N VAL A 79 9.40 -5.63 -24.12
CA VAL A 79 10.56 -5.86 -24.99
C VAL A 79 10.86 -7.37 -25.07
N THR A 80 10.04 -8.10 -25.81
CA THR A 80 10.34 -9.43 -26.39
C THR A 80 9.69 -9.55 -27.75
#